data_AF-A0AAD3W5K0-F1
#
_entry.id   AF-A0AAD3W5K0-F1
#
_cell.length_a   1.000
_cell.length_b   1.000
_cell.length_c   1.000
_cell.angle_alpha   90.00
_cell.angle_beta   90.00
_cell.angle_gamma   90.00
#
_symmetry.space_group_name_H-M   'P 1'
#
loop_
_entity.id
_entity.type
_entity.pdbx_description
1 polymer ?
#
loop_
_entity_poly.entity_id
_entity_poly.type
_entity_poly.pdbx_seq_one_letter_code
_entity_poly.pdbx_strand_id
1 'polypeptide(L)'
;MLGRSGLFGLALAWVAHRLVRDHRRLKRQQELRREWPFLIESMAVAALSGMGPGDAFQAAAQRARGPMREETEKVVLRLAGGASLSRALSAMEGCGLPEVRRLRALVSQCEILGTPVADMLKQLSDEGYAEERRAMEERFNALPIKLSAITVFFLLPPVLAVSVMPHILAFIEAGW
;
A
#
# COMPACT_ATOMS: atom_id res chain seq x y z
N MET A 1 42.49 -26.06 0.92
CA MET A 1 41.86 -24.72 1.14
C MET A 1 40.74 -24.39 0.12
N LEU A 2 39.98 -25.36 -0.41
CA LEU A 2 38.93 -25.10 -1.42
C LEU A 2 37.49 -24.99 -0.86
N GLY A 3 37.26 -25.28 0.43
CA GLY A 3 35.90 -25.38 0.97
C GLY A 3 35.19 -24.07 1.31
N ARG A 4 35.93 -22.99 1.63
CA ARG A 4 35.33 -21.71 2.08
C ARG A 4 34.79 -20.86 0.94
N SER A 5 35.44 -20.86 -0.23
CA SER A 5 35.05 -20.00 -1.36
C SER A 5 33.72 -20.42 -1.99
N GLY A 6 33.44 -21.73 -2.07
CA GLY A 6 32.17 -22.26 -2.59
C GLY A 6 30.97 -22.01 -1.68
N LEU A 7 31.18 -22.05 -0.36
CA LEU A 7 30.16 -21.73 0.64
C LEU A 7 29.73 -20.26 0.57
N PHE A 8 30.68 -19.33 0.38
CA PHE A 8 30.36 -17.91 0.21
C PHE A 8 29.55 -17.65 -1.06
N GLY A 9 29.87 -18.32 -2.18
CA GLY A 9 29.11 -18.19 -3.43
C GLY A 9 27.67 -18.69 -3.32
N LEU A 10 27.46 -19.85 -2.68
CA LEU A 10 26.12 -20.40 -2.42
C LEU A 10 25.31 -19.53 -1.44
N ALA A 11 25.94 -18.99 -0.40
CA ALA A 11 25.29 -18.07 0.53
C ALA A 11 24.84 -16.79 -0.18
N LEU A 12 25.68 -16.21 -1.04
CA LEU A 12 25.35 -15.01 -1.82
C LEU A 12 24.21 -15.27 -2.81
N ALA A 13 24.22 -16.40 -3.50
CA ALA A 13 23.15 -16.81 -4.40
C ALA A 13 21.81 -17.02 -3.66
N TRP A 14 21.85 -17.65 -2.48
CA TRP A 14 20.66 -17.85 -1.65
C TRP A 14 20.07 -16.53 -1.13
N VAL A 15 20.93 -15.62 -0.65
CA VAL A 15 20.51 -14.28 -0.20
C VAL A 15 19.95 -13.46 -1.36
N ALA A 16 20.61 -13.45 -2.53
CA ALA A 16 20.11 -12.77 -3.71
C ALA A 16 18.76 -13.34 -4.17
N HIS A 17 18.61 -14.66 -4.18
CA HIS A 17 17.34 -15.30 -4.55
C HIS A 17 16.21 -14.93 -3.57
N ARG A 18 16.51 -14.92 -2.27
CA ARG A 18 15.57 -14.49 -1.22
C ARG A 18 15.14 -13.04 -1.42
N LEU A 19 16.10 -12.13 -1.62
CA LEU A 19 15.81 -10.71 -1.84
C LEU A 19 14.94 -10.47 -3.08
N VAL A 20 15.24 -11.12 -4.20
CA VAL A 20 14.44 -10.99 -5.44
C VAL A 20 13.01 -11.50 -5.22
N ARG A 21 12.85 -12.63 -4.52
CA ARG A 21 11.52 -13.18 -4.21
C ARG A 21 10.73 -12.26 -3.31
N ASP A 22 11.36 -11.71 -2.27
CA ASP A 22 10.72 -10.81 -1.31
C ASP A 22 10.33 -9.49 -2.00
N HIS A 23 11.18 -8.96 -2.89
CA HIS A 23 10.84 -7.79 -3.71
C HIS A 23 9.64 -8.02 -4.63
N ARG A 24 9.57 -9.18 -5.30
CA ARG A 24 8.43 -9.53 -6.16
C ARG A 24 7.13 -9.65 -5.37
N ARG A 25 7.18 -10.23 -4.17
CA ARG A 25 6.02 -10.33 -3.26
C ARG A 25 5.54 -8.95 -2.82
N LEU A 26 6.46 -8.09 -2.39
CA LEU A 26 6.16 -6.71 -1.99
C LEU A 26 5.53 -5.92 -3.13
N LYS A 27 6.09 -6.02 -4.35
CA LYS A 27 5.54 -5.33 -5.52
C LYS A 27 4.11 -5.78 -5.84
N ARG A 28 3.85 -7.10 -5.84
CA ARG A 28 2.50 -7.66 -6.04
C ARG A 28 1.52 -7.17 -4.98
N GLN A 29 1.91 -7.14 -3.70
CA GLN A 29 1.07 -6.63 -2.62
C GLN A 29 0.77 -5.13 -2.76
N GLN A 30 1.74 -4.33 -3.20
CA GLN A 30 1.52 -2.90 -3.45
C GLN A 30 0.54 -2.66 -4.61
N GLU A 31 0.65 -3.43 -5.68
CA GLU A 31 -0.28 -3.36 -6.82
C GLU A 31 -1.70 -3.74 -6.38
N LEU A 32 -1.86 -4.83 -5.62
CA LEU A 32 -3.15 -5.22 -5.03
C LEU A 32 -3.72 -4.13 -4.12
N ARG A 33 -2.91 -3.54 -3.24
CA ARG A 33 -3.36 -2.50 -2.31
C ARG A 33 -3.80 -1.22 -3.03
N ARG A 34 -3.14 -0.88 -4.13
CA ARG A 34 -3.50 0.29 -4.96
C ARG A 34 -4.82 0.08 -5.70
N GLU A 35 -5.14 -1.15 -6.09
CA GLU A 35 -6.35 -1.46 -6.85
C GLU A 35 -7.56 -1.79 -5.95
N TRP A 36 -7.32 -2.04 -4.67
CA TRP A 36 -8.35 -2.36 -3.69
C TRP A 36 -9.48 -1.31 -3.58
N PRO A 37 -9.21 0.00 -3.47
CA PRO A 37 -10.28 1.00 -3.39
C PRO A 37 -11.21 0.98 -4.61
N PHE A 38 -10.64 0.81 -5.81
CA PHE A 38 -11.40 0.73 -7.07
C PHE A 38 -12.33 -0.50 -7.12
N LEU A 39 -11.89 -1.64 -6.57
CA LEU A 39 -12.73 -2.83 -6.46
C LEU A 39 -13.93 -2.58 -5.54
N ILE A 40 -13.69 -1.97 -4.38
CA ILE A 40 -14.74 -1.65 -3.40
C ILE A 40 -15.72 -0.61 -3.95
N GLU A 41 -15.23 0.44 -4.59
CA GLU A 41 -16.05 1.46 -5.25
C GLU A 41 -16.95 0.83 -6.32
N SER A 42 -16.38 0.00 -7.20
CA SER A 42 -17.15 -0.68 -8.25
C SER A 42 -18.23 -1.59 -7.66
N MET A 43 -17.92 -2.28 -6.56
CA MET A 43 -18.86 -3.12 -5.85
C MET A 43 -19.96 -2.30 -5.14
N ALA A 44 -19.61 -1.16 -4.56
CA ALA A 44 -20.57 -0.24 -3.94
C ALA A 44 -21.55 0.32 -4.97
N VAL A 45 -21.06 0.75 -6.15
CA VAL A 45 -21.93 1.22 -7.25
C VAL A 45 -22.87 0.13 -7.73
N ALA A 46 -22.39 -1.10 -7.87
CA ALA A 46 -23.22 -2.25 -8.25
C ALA A 46 -24.27 -2.59 -7.18
N ALA A 47 -23.90 -2.52 -5.90
CA ALA A 47 -24.85 -2.71 -4.81
C ALA A 47 -25.91 -1.60 -4.75
N LEU A 48 -25.53 -0.34 -5.02
CA LEU A 48 -26.46 0.80 -5.10
C LEU A 48 -27.50 0.65 -6.23
N SER A 49 -27.19 -0.10 -7.29
CA SER A 49 -28.17 -0.43 -8.33
C SER A 49 -29.06 -1.62 -7.98
N GLY A 50 -29.04 -2.10 -6.72
CA GLY A 50 -29.88 -3.18 -6.23
C GLY A 50 -29.34 -4.59 -6.50
N MET A 51 -28.06 -4.73 -6.91
CA MET A 51 -27.46 -6.07 -7.06
C MET A 51 -27.20 -6.71 -5.70
N GLY A 52 -27.35 -8.03 -5.63
CA GLY A 52 -26.92 -8.80 -4.48
C GLY A 52 -25.39 -8.73 -4.28
N PRO A 53 -24.87 -8.97 -3.07
CA PRO A 53 -23.44 -8.85 -2.77
C PRO A 53 -22.54 -9.71 -3.67
N GLY A 54 -22.95 -10.94 -3.97
CA GLY A 54 -22.21 -11.84 -4.87
C GLY A 54 -22.13 -11.30 -6.30
N ASP A 55 -23.26 -10.82 -6.83
CA ASP A 55 -23.36 -10.26 -8.18
C ASP A 55 -22.60 -8.93 -8.29
N ALA A 56 -22.70 -8.09 -7.27
CA ALA A 56 -21.95 -6.84 -7.17
C ALA A 56 -20.43 -7.10 -7.16
N PHE A 57 -19.98 -8.11 -6.42
CA PHE A 57 -18.58 -8.52 -6.43
C PHE A 57 -18.16 -9.03 -7.82
N GLN A 58 -19.00 -9.84 -8.48
CA GLN A 58 -18.71 -10.36 -9.81
C GLN A 58 -18.62 -9.23 -10.86
N ALA A 59 -19.50 -8.23 -10.79
CA ALA A 59 -19.45 -7.03 -11.63
C ALA A 59 -18.16 -6.22 -11.39
N ALA A 60 -17.75 -6.06 -10.14
CA ALA A 60 -16.50 -5.40 -9.78
C ALA A 60 -15.27 -6.19 -10.26
N ALA A 61 -15.30 -7.52 -10.12
CA ALA A 61 -14.22 -8.41 -10.54
C ALA A 61 -13.94 -8.36 -12.05
N GLN A 62 -14.97 -8.16 -12.89
CA GLN A 62 -14.80 -7.99 -14.34
C GLN A 62 -14.00 -6.74 -14.71
N ARG A 63 -13.98 -5.73 -13.84
CA ARG A 63 -13.26 -4.46 -14.06
C ARG A 63 -11.85 -4.49 -13.46
N ALA A 64 -11.52 -5.48 -12.64
CA ALA A 64 -10.21 -5.66 -12.05
C ALA A 64 -9.15 -5.99 -13.11
N ARG A 65 -7.92 -5.57 -12.86
CA ARG A 65 -6.75 -5.71 -13.73
C ARG A 65 -5.57 -6.27 -12.93
N GLY A 66 -4.49 -6.58 -13.64
CA GLY A 66 -3.22 -7.03 -13.05
C GLY A 66 -3.38 -8.16 -12.02
N PRO A 67 -2.67 -8.09 -10.87
CA PRO A 67 -2.74 -9.13 -9.85
C PRO A 67 -4.09 -9.17 -9.12
N MET A 68 -4.87 -8.08 -9.12
CA MET A 68 -6.19 -8.07 -8.47
C MET A 68 -7.16 -9.00 -9.20
N ARG A 69 -7.11 -9.02 -10.53
CA ARG A 69 -7.92 -9.92 -11.35
C ARG A 69 -7.69 -11.40 -11.01
N GLU A 70 -6.43 -11.81 -10.84
CA GLU A 70 -6.11 -13.20 -10.46
C GLU A 70 -6.70 -13.59 -9.10
N GLU A 71 -6.76 -12.65 -8.15
CA GLU A 71 -7.31 -12.90 -6.82
C GLU A 71 -8.84 -12.87 -6.82
N THR A 72 -9.47 -11.95 -7.57
CA THR A 72 -10.93 -11.87 -7.66
C THR A 72 -11.53 -13.02 -8.47
N GLU A 73 -10.85 -13.53 -9.50
CA GLU A 73 -11.28 -14.71 -10.26
C GLU A 73 -11.43 -15.94 -9.36
N LYS A 74 -10.56 -16.13 -8.35
CA LYS A 74 -10.68 -17.23 -7.38
C LYS A 74 -11.96 -17.12 -6.55
N VAL A 75 -12.39 -15.90 -6.22
CA VAL A 75 -13.64 -15.66 -5.47
C VAL A 75 -14.84 -15.89 -6.38
N VAL A 76 -14.81 -15.36 -7.60
CA VAL A 76 -15.88 -15.56 -8.59
C VAL A 76 -16.09 -17.04 -8.87
N LEU A 77 -15.02 -17.83 -8.98
CA LEU A 77 -15.13 -19.29 -9.16
C LEU A 77 -15.87 -19.97 -7.99
N ARG A 78 -15.63 -19.53 -6.75
CA ARG A 78 -16.32 -20.06 -5.57
C ARG A 78 -17.78 -19.61 -5.50
N LEU A 79 -18.06 -18.37 -5.88
CA LEU A 79 -19.43 -17.85 -6.02
C LEU A 79 -20.22 -18.66 -7.06
N ALA A 80 -19.62 -18.96 -8.21
CA ALA A 80 -20.21 -19.81 -9.24
C ALA A 80 -20.48 -21.24 -8.74
N GLY A 81 -19.68 -21.73 -7.78
CA GLY A 81 -19.91 -22.98 -7.06
C GLY A 81 -20.98 -22.92 -5.96
N GLY A 82 -21.72 -21.82 -5.83
CA GLY A 82 -22.79 -21.63 -4.85
C GLY A 82 -22.34 -21.26 -3.45
N ALA A 83 -21.06 -20.90 -3.25
CA ALA A 83 -20.60 -20.40 -1.96
C ALA A 83 -21.16 -19.00 -1.67
N SER A 84 -21.43 -18.69 -0.39
CA SER A 84 -21.69 -17.32 0.05
C SER A 84 -20.49 -16.41 -0.22
N LEU A 85 -20.71 -15.10 -0.37
CA LEU A 85 -19.63 -14.15 -0.62
C LEU A 85 -18.61 -14.15 0.52
N SER A 86 -19.09 -14.21 1.77
CA SER A 86 -18.24 -14.34 2.95
C SER A 86 -17.29 -15.56 2.86
N ARG A 87 -17.80 -16.72 2.42
CA ARG A 87 -16.97 -17.92 2.23
C ARG A 87 -16.05 -17.82 1.02
N ALA A 88 -16.53 -17.24 -0.07
CA ALA A 88 -15.75 -17.08 -1.29
C ALA A 88 -14.52 -16.18 -1.07
N LEU A 89 -14.69 -15.08 -0.31
CA LEU A 89 -13.61 -14.13 0.04
C LEU A 89 -12.45 -14.76 0.82
N SER A 90 -12.64 -15.92 1.46
CA SER A 90 -11.53 -16.66 2.09
C SER A 90 -10.43 -17.05 1.09
N ALA A 91 -10.76 -17.18 -0.20
CA ALA A 91 -9.77 -17.47 -1.25
C ALA A 91 -8.75 -16.33 -1.45
N MET A 92 -9.11 -15.09 -1.11
CA MET A 92 -8.24 -13.92 -1.25
C MET A 92 -7.40 -13.63 0.00
N GLU A 93 -7.63 -14.29 1.13
CA GLU A 93 -6.90 -13.96 2.37
C GLU A 93 -5.39 -14.20 2.28
N GLY A 94 -4.97 -15.11 1.40
CA GLY A 94 -3.56 -15.41 1.13
C GLY A 94 -2.81 -14.32 0.36
N CYS A 95 -3.49 -13.30 -0.17
CA CYS A 95 -2.87 -12.23 -0.94
C CYS A 95 -2.06 -11.24 -0.09
N GLY A 96 -2.28 -11.24 1.23
CA GLY A 96 -1.56 -10.40 2.20
C GLY A 96 -2.16 -9.02 2.43
N LEU A 97 -3.35 -8.73 1.90
CA LEU A 97 -4.11 -7.51 2.21
C LEU A 97 -4.96 -7.73 3.49
N PRO A 98 -4.72 -6.96 4.58
CA PRO A 98 -5.58 -7.03 5.76
C PRO A 98 -7.03 -6.56 5.49
N GLU A 99 -7.23 -5.71 4.48
CA GLU A 99 -8.53 -5.13 4.11
C GLU A 99 -9.51 -6.20 3.62
N VAL A 100 -9.03 -7.26 2.97
CA VAL A 100 -9.85 -8.42 2.54
C VAL A 100 -10.54 -9.08 3.73
N ARG A 101 -9.82 -9.24 4.85
CA ARG A 101 -10.37 -9.85 6.07
C ARG A 101 -11.47 -8.98 6.68
N ARG A 102 -11.28 -7.66 6.64
CA ARG A 102 -12.29 -6.69 7.11
C ARG A 102 -13.54 -6.78 6.25
N LEU A 103 -13.41 -6.76 4.92
CA LEU A 103 -14.54 -6.91 4.01
C LEU A 103 -15.30 -8.21 4.26
N ARG A 104 -14.60 -9.34 4.42
CA ARG A 104 -15.24 -10.63 4.71
C ARG A 104 -16.07 -10.59 5.99
N ALA A 105 -15.50 -10.03 7.07
CA ALA A 105 -16.18 -9.94 8.35
C ALA A 105 -17.45 -9.06 8.27
N LEU A 106 -17.37 -7.97 7.50
CA LEU A 106 -18.48 -7.06 7.23
C LEU A 106 -19.58 -7.73 6.39
N VAL A 107 -19.21 -8.38 5.29
CA VAL A 107 -20.15 -9.15 4.44
C VAL A 107 -20.83 -10.25 5.24
N SER A 108 -20.07 -10.99 6.06
CA SER A 108 -20.63 -12.04 6.92
C SER A 108 -21.63 -11.47 7.93
N GLN A 109 -21.40 -10.27 8.46
CA GLN A 109 -22.35 -9.62 9.38
C GLN A 109 -23.63 -9.20 8.65
N CYS A 110 -23.53 -8.64 7.45
CA CYS A 110 -24.71 -8.30 6.64
C CYS A 110 -25.53 -9.54 6.24
N GLU A 111 -24.87 -10.64 5.86
CA GLU A 111 -25.54 -11.90 5.55
C GLU A 111 -26.35 -12.44 6.75
N ILE A 112 -25.84 -12.26 7.98
CA ILE A 112 -26.49 -12.73 9.21
C ILE A 112 -27.62 -11.78 9.66
N LEU A 113 -27.41 -10.47 9.55
CA LEU A 113 -28.31 -9.44 10.09
C LEU A 113 -29.41 -9.00 9.10
N GLY A 114 -29.29 -9.35 7.81
CA GLY A 114 -30.26 -8.97 6.78
C GLY A 114 -30.30 -7.46 6.47
N THR A 115 -29.28 -6.72 6.89
CA THR A 115 -29.19 -5.26 6.68
C THR A 115 -28.82 -4.93 5.23
N PRO A 116 -29.25 -3.75 4.71
CA PRO A 116 -28.91 -3.34 3.34
C PRO A 116 -27.38 -3.21 3.19
N VAL A 117 -26.81 -4.11 2.39
CA VAL A 117 -25.37 -4.16 2.07
C VAL A 117 -24.88 -2.83 1.45
N ALA A 118 -25.79 -2.07 0.83
CA ALA A 118 -25.50 -0.80 0.18
C ALA A 118 -24.97 0.29 1.15
N ASP A 119 -25.57 0.45 2.32
CA ASP A 119 -25.17 1.49 3.29
C ASP A 119 -23.79 1.20 3.89
N MET A 120 -23.52 -0.08 4.14
CA MET A 120 -22.20 -0.52 4.63
C MET A 120 -21.11 -0.35 3.56
N LEU A 121 -21.39 -0.69 2.30
CA LEU A 121 -20.42 -0.51 1.22
C LEU A 121 -20.14 0.96 0.90
N LYS A 122 -21.15 1.83 1.06
CA LYS A 122 -20.98 3.29 0.99
C LYS A 122 -19.99 3.77 2.06
N GLN A 123 -20.21 3.37 3.31
CA GLN A 123 -19.33 3.74 4.43
C GLN A 123 -17.90 3.19 4.25
N LEU A 124 -17.75 1.94 3.80
CA LEU A 124 -16.44 1.35 3.54
C LEU A 124 -15.71 2.03 2.36
N SER A 125 -16.44 2.47 1.33
CA SER A 125 -15.89 3.24 0.22
C SER A 125 -15.36 4.60 0.70
N ASP A 126 -16.15 5.33 1.49
CA ASP A 126 -15.77 6.64 2.02
C ASP A 126 -14.53 6.55 2.94
N GLU A 127 -14.43 5.48 3.75
CA GLU A 127 -13.25 5.20 4.57
C GLU A 127 -12.01 4.89 3.71
N GLY A 128 -12.15 4.12 2.63
CA GLY A 128 -11.05 3.80 1.71
C GLY A 128 -10.45 5.03 1.03
N TYR A 129 -11.29 5.97 0.60
CA TYR A 129 -10.82 7.25 0.03
C TYR A 129 -10.13 8.13 1.07
N ALA A 130 -10.61 8.14 2.32
CA ALA A 130 -9.95 8.88 3.39
C ALA A 130 -8.55 8.32 3.70
N GLU A 131 -8.38 7.00 3.67
CA GLU A 131 -7.09 6.34 3.88
C GLU A 131 -6.09 6.66 2.75
N GLU A 132 -6.53 6.65 1.48
CA GLU A 132 -5.67 7.08 0.35
C GLU A 132 -5.29 8.55 0.46
N ARG A 133 -6.23 9.42 0.85
CA ARG A 133 -5.95 10.84 1.06
C ARG A 133 -4.92 11.06 2.17
N ARG A 134 -5.06 10.36 3.30
CA ARG A 134 -4.09 10.39 4.39
C ARG A 134 -2.72 9.88 3.95
N ALA A 135 -2.66 8.79 3.18
CA ALA A 135 -1.40 8.29 2.66
C ALA A 135 -0.73 9.26 1.67
N MET A 136 -1.52 10.05 0.92
CA MET A 136 -1.01 11.15 0.11
C MET A 136 -0.53 12.31 0.98
N GLU A 137 -1.33 12.71 1.98
CA GLU A 137 -1.00 13.77 2.95
C GLU A 137 0.26 13.47 3.76
N GLU A 138 0.48 12.22 4.18
CA GLU A 138 1.71 11.79 4.85
C GLU A 138 2.95 11.98 3.96
N ARG A 139 2.83 11.73 2.65
CA ARG A 139 3.91 11.98 1.69
C ARG A 139 4.15 13.48 1.50
N PHE A 140 3.11 14.30 1.53
CA PHE A 140 3.23 15.75 1.48
C PHE A 140 3.79 16.34 2.77
N ASN A 141 3.41 15.84 3.95
CA ASN A 141 3.90 16.27 5.26
C ASN A 141 5.37 15.88 5.52
N ALA A 142 5.91 14.92 4.77
CA ALA A 142 7.34 14.62 4.77
C ALA A 142 8.17 15.61 3.92
N LEU A 143 7.56 16.44 3.07
CA LEU A 143 8.27 17.41 2.23
C LEU A 143 8.86 18.59 3.04
N PRO A 144 8.13 19.24 3.97
CA PRO A 144 8.65 20.36 4.74
C PRO A 144 9.92 20.04 5.54
N ILE A 145 10.01 18.83 6.12
CA ILE A 145 11.15 18.42 6.95
C ILE A 145 12.43 18.25 6.11
N LYS A 146 12.30 17.72 4.88
CA LYS A 146 13.45 17.59 3.97
C LYS A 146 13.91 18.94 3.45
N LEU A 147 12.97 19.83 3.14
CA LEU A 147 13.25 21.17 2.65
C LEU A 147 13.87 22.07 3.74
N SER A 148 13.40 21.99 5.00
CA SER A 148 13.96 22.77 6.11
C SER A 148 15.39 22.35 6.44
N ALA A 149 15.69 21.05 6.46
CA ALA A 149 17.05 20.55 6.70
C ALA A 149 18.05 21.00 5.62
N ILE A 150 17.67 20.92 4.33
CA ILE A 150 18.49 21.40 3.21
C ILE A 150 18.71 22.92 3.31
N THR A 151 17.67 23.67 3.67
CA THR A 151 17.73 25.13 3.79
C THR A 151 18.70 25.56 4.89
N VAL A 152 18.64 24.93 6.07
CA VAL A 152 19.57 25.20 7.18
C VAL A 152 21.01 24.87 6.76
N PHE A 153 21.22 23.76 6.06
CA PHE A 153 22.56 23.37 5.59
C PHE A 153 23.14 24.33 4.54
N PHE A 154 22.30 25.02 3.75
CA PHE A 154 22.76 25.97 2.73
C PHE A 154 22.87 27.42 3.24
N LEU A 155 22.09 27.81 4.24
CA LEU A 155 22.16 29.14 4.87
C LEU A 155 23.26 29.26 5.94
N LEU A 156 23.56 28.18 6.66
CA LEU A 156 24.55 28.20 7.74
C LEU A 156 25.98 28.52 7.25
N PRO A 157 26.51 27.92 6.16
CA PRO A 157 27.88 28.16 5.72
C PRO A 157 28.16 29.62 5.31
N PRO A 158 27.29 30.30 4.53
CA PRO A 158 27.48 31.72 4.21
C PRO A 158 27.45 32.63 5.44
N VAL A 159 26.56 32.38 6.40
CA VAL A 159 26.45 33.18 7.63
C VAL A 159 27.71 33.03 8.49
N LEU A 160 28.21 31.80 8.65
CA LEU A 160 29.48 31.55 9.34
C LEU A 160 30.65 32.19 8.60
N ALA A 161 30.69 32.09 7.27
CA ALA A 161 31.75 32.71 6.47
C ALA A 161 31.79 34.24 6.66
N VAL A 162 30.64 34.92 6.59
CA VAL A 162 30.56 36.38 6.81
C VAL A 162 30.89 36.75 8.25
N SER A 163 30.43 35.97 9.23
CA SER A 163 30.68 36.26 10.65
C SER A 163 32.14 36.04 11.05
N VAL A 164 32.81 35.02 10.51
CA VAL A 164 34.18 34.66 10.88
C VAL A 164 35.21 35.45 10.06
N MET A 165 34.85 35.92 8.86
CA MET A 165 35.73 36.73 7.99
C MET A 165 36.41 37.91 8.71
N PRO A 166 35.72 38.80 9.45
CA PRO A 166 36.38 39.93 10.11
C PRO A 166 37.35 39.49 11.22
N HIS A 167 37.06 38.38 11.91
CA HIS A 167 37.96 37.84 12.93
C HIS A 167 39.24 37.24 12.32
N ILE A 168 39.12 36.58 11.17
CA ILE A 168 40.29 36.09 10.43
C ILE A 168 41.14 37.26 9.94
N LEU A 169 40.53 38.28 9.34
CA LEU A 169 41.23 39.47 8.86
C LEU A 169 41.93 40.21 10.01
N ALA A 170 41.23 40.41 11.13
CA ALA A 170 41.82 41.03 12.32
C ALA A 170 42.98 40.21 12.93
N PHE A 171 42.90 38.87 12.89
CA PHE A 171 43.99 38.01 13.36
C PHE A 171 45.21 38.07 12.44
N ILE A 172 45.00 38.19 11.12
CA ILE A 172 46.10 38.34 10.15
C ILE A 172 46.76 39.71 10.30
N GLU A 173 45.97 40.78 10.49
CA GLU A 173 46.49 42.13 10.72
C GLU A 173 47.17 42.29 12.09
N ALA A 174 46.70 41.58 13.12
CA ALA A 174 47.34 41.57 14.45
C ALA A 174 48.53 40.60 14.54
N GLY A 175 48.78 39.82 13.49
CA GLY A 175 49.83 38.82 13.40
C GLY A 175 51.07 39.29 12.64
N TRP A 176 51.52 40.54 12.86
CA TRP A 176 52.88 41.05 12.66
C TRP A 176 53.12 42.25 13.58
#